data_AF-A0A5C7PHH5-F1
#
_entry.id   AF-A0A5C7PHH5-F1
#
_cell.length_a   1.000
_cell.length_b   1.000
_cell.length_c   1.000
_cell.angle_alpha   90.00
_cell.angle_beta   90.00
_cell.angle_gamma   90.00
#
_symmetry.space_group_name_H-M   'P 1'
#
loop_
_entity.id
_entity.type
_entity.pdbx_description
1 polymer ?
#
loop_
_entity_poly.entity_id
_entity_poly.type
_entity_poly.pdbx_seq_one_letter_code
_entity_poly.pdbx_strand_id
1 'polypeptide(L)' 'MHLRAYPLCADCANAGRVVVATEVHHRVALRNGGTHDSDNLLSLCKPCHSVRTARGE' A
#
# COMPACT_ATOMS: atom_id res chain seq x y z
N MET A 1 0.72 14.44 0.64
CA MET A 1 0.08 13.33 1.40
C MET A 1 -0.30 12.23 0.43
N HIS A 2 0.36 11.06 0.47
CA HIS A 2 0.24 10.00 -0.55
C HIS A 2 -1.21 9.50 -0.75
N LEU A 3 -1.97 9.28 0.33
CA LEU A 3 -3.39 8.88 0.27
C LEU A 3 -4.31 9.87 -0.47
N ARG A 4 -3.96 11.16 -0.53
CA ARG A 4 -4.76 12.14 -1.28
C ARG A 4 -4.55 12.00 -2.79
N ALA A 5 -3.35 11.63 -3.21
CA ALA A 5 -3.03 11.40 -4.61
C ALA A 5 -3.47 10.00 -5.09
N TYR A 6 -3.42 9.02 -4.18
CA TYR A 6 -3.79 7.63 -4.44
C TYR A 6 -4.88 7.17 -3.44
N PRO A 7 -6.12 7.64 -3.60
CA PRO A 7 -7.19 7.41 -2.60
C PRO A 7 -7.77 5.99 -2.62
N LEU A 8 -7.39 5.15 -3.60
CA LEU A 8 -7.90 3.80 -3.76
C LEU A 8 -6.86 2.76 -3.39
N CYS A 9 -7.33 1.64 -2.83
CA CYS A 9 -6.51 0.48 -2.52
C CYS A 9 -5.95 -0.12 -3.80
N ALA A 10 -4.62 -0.12 -3.94
CA ALA A 10 -3.93 -0.64 -5.11
C ALA A 10 -4.25 -2.12 -5.40
N ASP A 11 -4.28 -2.96 -4.36
CA ASP A 11 -4.57 -4.39 -4.50
C ASP A 11 -6.03 -4.66 -4.90
N CYS A 12 -6.96 -3.87 -4.37
CA CYS A 12 -8.36 -3.96 -4.76
C CYS A 12 -8.55 -3.49 -6.21
N ALA A 13 -7.94 -2.36 -6.58
CA ALA A 13 -8.02 -1.81 -7.93
C ALA A 13 -7.46 -2.81 -8.97
N ASN A 14 -6.33 -3.45 -8.68
CA ASN A 14 -5.76 -4.51 -9.52
C ASN A 14 -6.68 -5.74 -9.66
N ALA A 15 -7.52 -6.00 -8.65
CA ALA A 15 -8.54 -7.04 -8.67
C ALA A 15 -9.89 -6.57 -9.25
N GLY A 16 -9.96 -5.38 -9.88
CA GLY A 16 -11.19 -4.81 -10.44
C GLY A 16 -12.19 -4.29 -9.41
N ARG A 17 -11.78 -4.09 -8.16
CA ARG A 17 -12.63 -3.60 -7.05
C ARG A 17 -12.29 -2.16 -6.69
N VAL A 18 -13.31 -1.35 -6.41
CA VAL A 18 -13.14 0.02 -5.94
C VAL A 18 -13.27 0.06 -4.42
N VAL A 19 -12.15 0.21 -3.72
CA VAL A 19 -12.10 0.29 -2.25
C VAL A 19 -11.19 1.43 -1.85
N VAL A 20 -11.62 2.25 -0.89
CA VAL A 20 -10.83 3.39 -0.38
C VAL A 20 -9.59 2.88 0.37
N ALA A 21 -8.45 3.50 0.11
CA ALA A 21 -7.22 3.28 0.87
C ALA A 21 -7.26 4.05 2.19
N THR A 22 -6.78 3.42 3.25
CA THR A 22 -6.74 4.00 4.60
C THR A 22 -5.34 3.96 5.20
N GLU A 23 -4.43 3.17 4.63
CA GLU A 23 -3.07 2.97 5.12
C GLU A 23 -2.08 3.05 3.95
N VAL A 24 -0.84 3.47 4.25
CA VAL A 24 0.26 3.51 3.29
C VAL A 24 1.24 2.40 3.64
N HIS A 25 1.65 1.64 2.64
CA HIS A 25 2.56 0.50 2.76
C HIS A 25 3.80 0.70 1.92
N HIS A 26 4.93 0.18 2.37
CA HIS A 26 6.16 0.15 1.58
C HIS A 26 6.23 -1.13 0.76
N ARG A 27 6.53 -1.06 -0.55
CA ARG A 27 6.73 -2.26 -1.38
C ARG A 27 7.97 -3.04 -0.95
N VAL A 28 9.02 -2.32 -0.57
CA VAL A 28 10.22 -2.83 0.06
C VAL A 28 10.27 -2.24 1.46
N ALA A 29 10.23 -3.07 2.49
CA ALA A 29 10.38 -2.61 3.86
C ALA A 29 11.65 -1.76 4.07
N LEU A 30 11.56 -0.75 4.93
CA LEU A 30 12.68 0.13 5.29
C LEU A 30 13.88 -0.67 5.83
N ARG A 31 13.62 -1.73 6.61
CA ARG A 31 14.67 -2.62 7.15
C ARG A 31 15.45 -3.38 6.05
N ASN A 32 14.86 -3.51 4.86
CA ASN A 32 15.45 -4.16 3.69
C ASN A 32 15.99 -3.14 2.67
N GLY A 33 16.14 -1.87 3.07
CA GLY A 33 16.65 -0.81 2.18
C GLY A 33 15.59 -0.08 1.36
N GLY A 34 14.30 -0.26 1.66
CA GLY A 34 13.25 0.55 1.05
C GLY A 34 13.32 2.03 1.44
N THR A 35 12.76 2.89 0.60
CA THR A 35 12.72 4.35 0.79
C THR A 35 11.30 4.86 1.02
N HIS A 36 11.15 6.14 1.32
CA HIS A 36 9.84 6.82 1.36
C HIS A 36 9.44 7.43 0.01
N ASP A 37 10.15 7.06 -1.06
CA ASP A 37 9.87 7.55 -2.40
C ASP A 37 8.52 7.04 -2.89
N SER A 38 7.83 7.85 -3.68
CA SER A 38 6.44 7.58 -4.07
C SER A 38 6.25 6.27 -4.84
N ASP A 39 7.29 5.80 -5.52
CA ASP A 39 7.32 4.52 -6.24
C ASP A 39 7.39 3.31 -5.29
N ASN A 40 8.04 3.46 -4.12
CA ASN A 40 8.07 2.47 -3.06
C ASN A 40 6.83 2.50 -2.15
N LEU A 41 5.91 3.45 -2.34
CA LEU A 41 4.68 3.54 -1.55
C LEU A 41 3.47 2.96 -2.28
N LEU A 42 2.60 2.31 -1.49
CA LEU A 42 1.32 1.77 -1.90
C LEU A 42 0.22 2.28 -0.98
N SER A 43 -0.89 2.73 -1.54
CA SER A 43 -2.10 3.04 -0.78
C SER A 43 -2.99 1.81 -0.73
N LEU A 44 -3.33 1.34 0.49
CA LEU A 44 -4.06 0.10 0.71
C LEU A 44 -5.21 0.28 1.70
N CYS A 45 -6.25 -0.54 1.55
CA CYS A 45 -7.24 -0.73 2.62
C CYS A 45 -6.64 -1.61 3.72
N LYS A 46 -7.14 -1.46 4.95
CA LYS A 46 -6.63 -2.18 6.12
C LYS A 46 -6.52 -3.71 5.94
N PRO A 47 -7.51 -4.41 5.33
CA PRO A 47 -7.37 -5.85 5.09
C PRO A 47 -6.20 -6.22 4.16
N CYS A 48 -6.04 -5.52 3.04
CA CYS A 48 -4.94 -5.77 2.11
C CYS A 48 -3.58 -5.45 2.74
N HIS A 49 -3.51 -4.35 3.50
CA HIS A 49 -2.31 -3.98 4.23
C HIS A 49 -1.90 -5.07 5.24
N SER A 50 -2.84 -5.56 6.07
CA SER A 50 -2.57 -6.64 7.01
C SER A 50 -2.07 -7.92 6.34
N VAL A 51 -2.61 -8.28 5.16
CA VAL A 51 -2.16 -9.45 4.40
C VAL A 51 -0.71 -9.31 3.96
N ARG A 52 -0.29 -8.14 3.47
CA ARG A 52 1.09 -7.88 3.06
C ARG A 52 2.06 -7.87 4.24
N THR A 53 1.68 -7.19 5.33
CA THR A 53 2.45 -7.21 6.58
C THR A 53 2.66 -8.63 7.11
N ALA A 54 1.63 -9.48 7.05
CA ALA A 54 1.73 -10.88 7.47
C ALA A 54 2.67 -11.72 6.58
N ARG A 55 2.91 -11.31 5.33
CA ARG A 55 3.89 -11.92 4.41
C ARG A 55 5.31 -11.40 4.61
N GLY A 56 5.48 -10.39 5.47
CA GLY A 56 6.78 -9.76 5.74
C GLY A 56 7.22 -8.78 4.64
N GLU A 57 6.30 -8.34 3.79
CA GLU A 57 6.51 -7.25 2.83
C GLU A 57 6.89 -5.93 3.54
#